data_AF-A0A0P0N4J8-F1
#
_entry.id   AF-A0A0P0N4J8-F1
#
_cell.length_a   1.000
_cell.length_b   1.000
_cell.length_c   1.000
_cell.angle_alpha   90.00
_cell.angle_beta   90.00
_cell.angle_gamma   90.00
#
_symmetry.space_group_name_H-M   'P 1'
#
loop_
_entity.id
_entity.type
_entity.pdbx_description
1 polymer ?
#
loop_
_entity_poly.entity_id
_entity_poly.type
_entity_poly.pdbx_seq_one_letter_code
_entity_poly.pdbx_strand_id
1 'polypeptide(L)'
;MNEDALMLIDKYLGELIEQIVYKYRYNVDLEDEYDSLLRYIYKRLVKAWFRGQEVSLEELETALRNARKRKRQLEVLLSYLVSRYAARNGPIYLPQGRDWYDERY
;
A
#
# COMPACT_ATOMS: atom_id res chain seq x y z
N MET A 1 7.99 -10.02 13.47
CA MET A 1 7.62 -8.68 12.95
C MET A 1 6.49 -8.19 13.82
N ASN A 2 6.56 -6.97 14.36
CA ASN A 2 5.62 -6.53 15.39
C ASN A 2 4.23 -6.28 14.78
N GLU A 3 3.18 -6.94 15.29
CA GLU A 3 1.79 -6.77 14.83
C GLU A 3 1.30 -5.33 15.06
N ASP A 4 1.75 -4.70 16.14
CA ASP A 4 1.46 -3.30 16.44
C ASP A 4 1.91 -2.35 15.32
N ALA A 5 3.04 -2.66 14.68
CA ALA A 5 3.57 -1.84 13.59
C ALA A 5 2.67 -1.94 12.35
N LEU A 6 2.08 -3.12 12.08
CA LEU A 6 1.12 -3.30 11.00
C LEU A 6 -0.19 -2.57 11.28
N MET A 7 -0.69 -2.66 12.51
CA MET A 7 -1.88 -1.91 12.93
C MET A 7 -1.67 -0.40 12.76
N LEU A 8 -0.47 0.11 13.03
CA LEU A 8 -0.15 1.52 12.76
C LEU A 8 -0.17 1.85 11.27
N ILE A 9 0.42 1.00 10.40
CA ILE A 9 0.36 1.22 8.96
C ILE A 9 -1.09 1.24 8.49
N ASP A 10 -1.89 0.25 8.87
CA ASP A 10 -3.30 0.15 8.52
C ASP A 10 -4.08 1.39 8.98
N LYS A 11 -3.97 1.75 10.26
CA LYS A 11 -4.60 2.94 10.84
C LYS A 11 -4.32 4.24 10.08
N TYR A 12 -3.09 4.44 9.60
CA TYR A 12 -2.70 5.71 8.96
C TYR A 12 -2.82 5.69 7.44
N LEU A 13 -2.60 4.54 6.81
CA LEU A 13 -2.42 4.40 5.37
C LEU A 13 -3.45 3.48 4.72
N GLY A 14 -4.17 2.64 5.47
CA GLY A 14 -5.05 1.60 4.94
C GLY A 14 -6.07 2.11 3.93
N GLU A 15 -6.89 3.08 4.32
CA GLU A 15 -7.87 3.73 3.43
C GLU A 15 -7.21 4.25 2.13
N LEU A 16 -6.01 4.82 2.23
CA LEU A 16 -5.32 5.36 1.07
C LEU A 16 -4.74 4.25 0.17
N ILE A 17 -4.28 3.15 0.76
CA ILE A 17 -3.81 1.97 0.04
C ILE A 17 -4.97 1.34 -0.74
N GLU A 18 -6.11 1.11 -0.10
CA GLU A 18 -7.33 0.59 -0.73
C GLU A 18 -7.79 1.49 -1.87
N GLN A 19 -7.88 2.81 -1.62
CA GLN A 19 -8.23 3.79 -2.65
C GLN A 19 -7.31 3.70 -3.86
N ILE A 20 -6.00 3.54 -3.66
CA ILE A 20 -5.02 3.40 -4.74
C ILE A 20 -5.25 2.11 -5.52
N VAL A 21 -5.43 0.98 -4.82
CA VAL A 21 -5.67 -0.33 -5.45
C VAL A 21 -6.92 -0.28 -6.33
N TYR A 22 -8.04 0.20 -5.79
CA TYR A 22 -9.30 0.29 -6.52
C TYR A 22 -9.26 1.32 -7.65
N LYS A 23 -8.72 2.52 -7.39
CA LYS A 23 -8.66 3.60 -8.40
C LYS A 23 -7.84 3.21 -9.62
N TYR A 24 -6.72 2.53 -9.41
CA TYR A 24 -5.82 2.12 -10.49
C TYR A 24 -6.05 0.68 -10.96
N ARG A 25 -7.04 -0.01 -10.39
CA ARG A 25 -7.38 -1.42 -10.69
C ARG A 25 -6.14 -2.31 -10.66
N TYR A 26 -5.32 -2.16 -9.62
CA TYR A 26 -4.16 -3.04 -9.46
C TYR A 26 -4.65 -4.46 -9.18
N ASN A 27 -3.97 -5.45 -9.78
CA ASN A 27 -4.21 -6.87 -9.53
C ASN A 27 -3.66 -7.24 -8.15
N VAL A 28 -4.40 -6.87 -7.11
CA VAL A 28 -4.14 -7.22 -5.72
C VAL A 28 -5.48 -7.63 -5.14
N ASP A 29 -5.58 -8.89 -4.71
CA ASP A 29 -6.75 -9.35 -3.97
C ASP A 29 -6.66 -8.81 -2.54
N LEU A 30 -7.44 -7.78 -2.22
CA LEU A 30 -7.37 -7.17 -0.89
C LEU A 30 -8.01 -8.05 0.19
N GLU A 31 -8.82 -9.05 -0.16
CA GLU A 31 -9.35 -9.97 0.86
C GLU A 31 -8.24 -10.92 1.33
N ASP A 32 -7.43 -11.44 0.39
CA ASP A 32 -6.41 -12.44 0.68
C ASP A 32 -5.01 -11.85 0.92
N GLU A 33 -4.66 -10.73 0.26
CA GLU A 33 -3.30 -10.22 0.21
C GLU A 33 -3.07 -8.96 1.05
N TYR A 34 -4.09 -8.35 1.65
CA TYR A 34 -3.95 -7.06 2.32
C TYR A 34 -2.87 -7.06 3.40
N ASP A 35 -2.85 -8.11 4.22
CA ASP A 35 -1.84 -8.28 5.27
C ASP A 35 -0.42 -8.34 4.69
N SER A 36 -0.25 -9.04 3.56
CA SER A 36 1.02 -9.13 2.83
C SER A 36 1.42 -7.81 2.20
N LEU A 37 0.47 -7.04 1.67
CA LEU A 37 0.68 -5.71 1.13
C LEU A 37 1.11 -4.73 2.23
N LEU A 38 0.45 -4.71 3.38
CA LEU A 38 0.83 -3.89 4.53
C LEU A 38 2.25 -4.23 5.00
N ARG A 39 2.59 -5.53 5.10
CA ARG A 39 3.95 -5.99 5.43
C ARG A 39 4.97 -5.52 4.40
N TYR A 40 4.64 -5.57 3.12
CA TYR A 40 5.51 -5.07 2.05
C TYR A 40 5.74 -3.57 2.17
N ILE A 41 4.68 -2.79 2.33
CA ILE A 41 4.74 -1.33 2.47
C ILE A 41 5.55 -0.96 3.71
N TYR A 42 5.27 -1.57 4.86
CA TYR A 42 6.04 -1.37 6.10
C TYR A 42 7.55 -1.53 5.87
N LYS A 43 7.98 -2.67 5.31
CA LYS A 43 9.41 -2.94 5.06
C LYS A 43 10.04 -1.89 4.16
N ARG A 44 9.29 -1.39 3.17
CA ARG A 44 9.77 -0.36 2.23
C ARG A 44 9.87 1.02 2.87
N LEU A 45 8.89 1.39 3.70
CA LEU A 45 8.90 2.64 4.45
C LEU A 45 10.02 2.65 5.49
N VAL A 46 10.20 1.57 6.25
CA VAL A 46 11.31 1.44 7.22
C VAL A 46 12.66 1.62 6.52
N LYS A 47 12.84 0.94 5.38
CA LYS A 47 14.06 1.09 4.59
C LYS A 47 14.27 2.52 4.08
N ALA A 48 13.20 3.18 3.62
CA ALA A 48 13.30 4.52 3.02
C ALA A 48 13.47 5.64 4.04
N TRP A 49 12.74 5.61 5.15
CA TRP A 49 12.70 6.68 6.14
C TRP A 49 13.75 6.51 7.24
N PHE A 50 14.05 5.27 7.61
CA PHE A 50 14.92 4.95 8.74
C PHE A 50 16.19 4.20 8.31
N ARG A 51 16.47 4.16 7.00
CA ARG A 51 17.66 3.52 6.42
C ARG A 51 17.80 2.03 6.82
N GLY A 52 16.69 1.38 7.16
CA GLY A 52 16.67 -0.03 7.58
C GLY A 52 17.13 -0.28 9.02
N GLN A 53 17.26 0.76 9.84
CA GLN A 53 17.47 0.61 11.28
C GLN A 53 16.22 0.06 11.96
N GLU A 54 16.40 -0.48 13.17
CA GLU A 54 15.28 -0.83 14.04
C GLU A 54 14.55 0.46 14.45
N VAL A 55 13.21 0.41 14.43
CA VAL A 55 12.35 1.58 14.61
C VAL A 55 11.36 1.28 15.71
N SER A 56 11.27 2.17 16.68
CA SER A 56 10.24 2.09 17.73
C SER A 56 8.85 2.42 17.17
N LEU A 57 7.80 1.94 17.84
CA LEU A 57 6.42 2.24 17.44
C LEU A 57 6.12 3.75 17.45
N GLU A 58 6.69 4.50 18.40
CA GLU A 58 6.51 5.95 18.52
C GLU A 58 7.16 6.71 17.35
N GLU A 59 8.36 6.32 16.95
CA GLU A 59 9.06 6.90 15.80
C GLU A 59 8.31 6.61 14.50
N LEU A 60 7.82 5.37 14.35
CA LEU A 60 7.00 4.97 13.21
C LEU A 60 5.72 5.80 13.14
N GLU A 61 4.97 5.89 14.24
CA GLU A 61 3.73 6.67 14.29
C GLU A 61 3.99 8.15 13.98
N THR A 62 5.06 8.73 14.52
CA THR A 62 5.45 10.11 14.25
C THR A 62 5.76 10.33 12.77
N ALA A 63 6.50 9.41 12.14
CA ALA A 63 6.80 9.46 10.72
C ALA A 63 5.52 9.34 9.86
N LEU A 64 4.60 8.44 10.19
CA LEU A 64 3.32 8.27 9.51
C LEU A 64 2.45 9.54 9.61
N ARG A 65 2.32 10.11 10.82
CA ARG A 65 1.61 11.38 11.04
C ARG A 65 2.21 12.51 10.20
N ASN A 66 3.53 12.60 10.12
CA ASN A 66 4.20 13.62 9.32
C ASN A 66 4.05 13.36 7.81
N ALA A 67 4.08 12.10 7.36
CA ALA A 67 3.84 11.74 5.97
C ALA A 67 2.42 12.11 5.54
N ARG A 68 1.41 11.94 6.41
CA ARG A 68 0.02 12.34 6.15
C ARG A 68 -0.15 13.83 5.89
N LYS A 69 0.71 14.69 6.46
CA LYS A 69 0.74 16.13 6.16
C LYS A 69 1.17 16.41 4.71
N ARG A 70 1.88 15.48 4.07
CA ARG A 70 2.36 15.56 2.68
C ARG A 70 1.58 14.61 1.78
N LYS A 71 0.23 14.76 1.78
CA LYS A 71 -0.72 13.84 1.15
C LYS A 71 -0.33 13.47 -0.29
N ARG A 72 -0.03 14.45 -1.15
CA ARG A 72 0.29 14.19 -2.57
C ARG A 72 1.57 13.35 -2.74
N GLN A 73 2.62 13.64 -1.98
CA GLN A 73 3.87 12.86 -2.03
C GLN A 73 3.65 11.44 -1.50
N LEU A 74 2.87 11.30 -0.44
CA LEU A 74 2.51 10.01 0.15
C LEU A 74 1.67 9.17 -0.83
N GLU A 75 0.68 9.76 -1.49
CA GLU A 75 -0.12 9.12 -2.54
C GLU A 75 0.76 8.59 -3.68
N VAL A 76 1.71 9.40 -4.16
CA VAL A 76 2.65 8.99 -5.21
C VAL A 76 3.55 7.84 -4.74
N LEU A 77 4.09 7.93 -3.53
CA LEU A 77 4.92 6.88 -2.94
C LEU A 77 4.14 5.57 -2.82
N LEU A 78 2.92 5.61 -2.26
CA LEU A 78 2.09 4.43 -2.09
C LEU A 78 1.63 3.85 -3.42
N SER A 79 1.26 4.68 -4.40
CA SER A 79 0.92 4.21 -5.75
C SER A 79 2.09 3.45 -6.38
N TYR A 80 3.30 3.97 -6.24
CA TYR A 80 4.50 3.27 -6.68
C TYR A 80 4.72 1.95 -5.94
N LEU A 81 4.57 1.92 -4.61
CA LEU A 81 4.77 0.72 -3.82
C LEU A 81 3.74 -0.37 -4.14
N VAL A 82 2.45 -0.01 -4.22
CA VAL A 82 1.36 -0.92 -4.58
C VAL A 82 1.57 -1.46 -5.99
N SER A 83 1.90 -0.61 -6.97
CA SER A 83 2.22 -1.07 -8.33
C SER A 83 3.37 -2.07 -8.35
N ARG A 84 4.43 -1.82 -7.56
CA ARG A 84 5.58 -2.73 -7.47
C ARG A 84 5.26 -4.03 -6.74
N TYR A 85 4.30 -4.02 -5.82
CA TYR A 85 3.79 -5.22 -5.18
C TYR A 85 2.99 -6.04 -6.20
N ALA A 86 1.98 -5.44 -6.85
CA ALA A 86 1.13 -6.09 -7.85
C ALA A 86 1.96 -6.72 -8.99
N ALA A 87 2.98 -6.02 -9.49
CA ALA A 87 3.84 -6.52 -10.56
C ALA A 87 4.68 -7.77 -10.19
N ARG A 88 4.80 -8.11 -8.90
CA ARG A 88 5.48 -9.34 -8.45
C ARG A 88 4.57 -10.56 -8.47
N ASN A 89 3.25 -10.35 -8.39
CA ASN A 89 2.26 -11.41 -8.22
C ASN A 89 1.66 -11.86 -9.57
N GLY A 90 2.09 -11.26 -10.69
CA GLY A 90 1.68 -11.63 -12.04
C GLY A 90 1.70 -10.44 -12.99
N PRO A 91 1.40 -10.63 -14.29
CA PRO A 91 1.18 -9.49 -15.18
C PRO A 91 0.08 -8.61 -14.59
N ILE A 92 0.32 -7.29 -14.59
CA ILE A 92 -0.73 -6.30 -14.33
C ILE A 92 -1.85 -6.64 -15.33
N TYR A 93 -3.00 -7.09 -14.86
CA TYR A 93 -4.21 -7.08 -15.67
C TYR A 93 -4.52 -5.59 -15.93
N LEU A 94 -3.88 -5.04 -16.96
CA LEU A 94 -4.39 -3.88 -17.64
C LEU A 94 -5.70 -4.39 -18.24
N PRO A 95 -6.88 -3.93 -17.79
CA PRO A 95 -8.11 -4.31 -18.47
C PRO A 95 -7.92 -3.92 -19.94
N GLN A 96 -7.78 -4.93 -20.80
CA GLN A 96 -7.85 -4.68 -22.24
C GLN A 96 -9.25 -4.11 -22.46
N GLY A 97 -9.39 -3.10 -23.31
CA GLY A 97 -10.61 -2.28 -23.47
C GLY A 97 -11.90 -3.01 -23.85
N ARG A 98 -12.00 -4.34 -23.67
CA ARG A 98 -13.18 -5.19 -23.82
C ARG A 98 -13.83 -5.64 -22.51
N ASP A 99 -13.22 -5.46 -21.34
CA ASP A 99 -13.84 -5.84 -20.04
C ASP A 99 -14.88 -4.81 -19.54
N TRP A 100 -15.33 -3.91 -20.42
CA TRP A 100 -16.19 -2.77 -20.07
C TRP A 100 -17.70 -3.01 -20.21
N TYR A 101 -18.13 -4.18 -20.70
CA TYR A 101 -19.56 -4.52 -20.73
C TYR A 101 -19.80 -6.03 -20.56
N ASP A 102 -20.14 -6.44 -19.34
CA ASP A 102 -21.19 -7.46 -19.20
C ASP A 102 -22.25 -6.88 -18.25
N GLU A 103 -23.15 -6.09 -18.84
CA GLU A 103 -24.46 -5.79 -18.27
C GLU A 103 -25.30 -7.07 -18.29
N ARG A 104 -25.00 -8.02 -17.39
CA ARG A 104 -25.93 -9.07 -17.00
C ARG A 104 -25.67 -9.44 -15.56
N TYR A 105 -26.40 -8.80 -14.65
CA TYR A 105 -27.31 -9.43 -13.68
C TYR A 105 -28.00 -8.35 -12.86
#